data_AF-A0A258NJM7-F1
#
_entry.id   AF-A0A258NJM7-F1
#
_cell.length_a   1.000
_cell.length_b   1.000
_cell.length_c   1.000
_cell.angle_alpha   90.00
_cell.angle_beta   90.00
_cell.angle_gamma   90.00
#
_symmetry.space_group_name_H-M   'P 1'
#
loop_
_entity.id
_entity.type
_entity.pdbx_description
1 polymer ?
#
loop_
_entity_poly.entity_id
_entity_poly.type
_entity_poly.pdbx_seq_one_letter_code
_entity_poly.pdbx_strand_id
1 'polypeptide(L)' 'MVAEGPKVWRAAYRPVAAEAPAVTLTFVGHATFLIESPKGVTIATDYNDYVRPKTVPMIA' A
#
# COMPACT_ATOMS: atom_id res chain seq x y z
N MET A 1 -1.18 -3.17 40.25
CA MET A 1 -2.06 -2.86 39.12
C MET A 1 -1.60 -3.73 37.96
N VAL A 2 -2.31 -4.81 37.63
CA VAL A 2 -1.95 -5.65 36.49
C VAL A 2 -2.57 -5.00 35.25
N ALA A 3 -1.75 -4.55 34.30
CA ALA A 3 -2.25 -4.01 33.05
C ALA A 3 -2.95 -5.13 32.27
N GLU A 4 -4.19 -4.88 31.85
CA GLU A 4 -4.91 -5.78 30.95
C GLU A 4 -4.12 -5.90 29.64
N GLY A 5 -3.94 -7.12 29.13
CA GLY A 5 -3.19 -7.37 27.90
C GLY A 5 -3.83 -6.72 26.66
N PRO A 6 -3.10 -6.61 25.54
CA PRO A 6 -3.63 -6.00 24.32
C PRO A 6 -4.85 -6.77 23.81
N LYS A 7 -5.90 -6.02 23.43
CA LYS A 7 -7.10 -6.58 22.79
C LYS A 7 -6.81 -6.87 21.32
N VAL A 8 -6.92 -8.14 20.94
CA VAL A 8 -6.72 -8.60 19.56
C VAL A 8 -8.08 -8.79 18.88
N TRP A 9 -8.29 -8.13 17.75
CA TRP A 9 -9.46 -8.32 16.89
C TRP A 9 -9.04 -9.04 15.62
N ARG A 10 -9.75 -10.11 15.27
CA ARG A 10 -9.53 -10.82 14.01
C ARG A 10 -10.25 -10.08 12.88
N ALA A 11 -9.50 -9.70 11.85
CA ALA A 11 -10.10 -9.19 10.62
C ALA A 11 -10.66 -10.36 9.80
N ALA A 12 -11.87 -10.20 9.26
CA ALA A 12 -12.41 -11.09 8.23
C ALA A 12 -11.80 -10.76 6.86
N TYR A 13 -10.47 -10.73 6.79
CA TYR A 13 -9.75 -10.38 5.57
C TYR A 13 -10.02 -11.42 4.48
N ARG A 14 -10.53 -10.96 3.34
CA ARG A 14 -10.70 -11.76 2.13
C ARG A 14 -10.05 -10.99 0.98
N PRO A 15 -8.95 -11.48 0.38
CA PRO A 15 -8.41 -10.85 -0.81
C PRO A 15 -9.44 -10.97 -1.94
N VAL A 16 -9.77 -9.84 -2.55
CA VAL A 16 -10.56 -9.78 -3.78
C VAL A 16 -9.56 -9.65 -4.94
N ALA A 17 -9.76 -10.46 -5.98
CA ALA A 17 -9.09 -10.21 -7.25
C ALA A 17 -9.82 -9.06 -7.94
N ALA A 18 -9.09 -8.01 -8.29
CA ALA A 18 -9.67 -6.91 -9.05
C ALA A 18 -9.99 -7.36 -10.49
N GLU A 19 -11.13 -6.94 -11.02
CA GLU A 19 -11.50 -7.20 -12.41
C GLU A 19 -10.67 -6.33 -13.36
N ALA A 20 -10.16 -6.91 -14.44
CA ALA A 20 -9.29 -6.20 -15.37
C ALA A 20 -10.06 -5.19 -16.25
N PRO A 21 -9.45 -4.05 -16.60
CA PRO A 21 -8.13 -3.58 -16.17
C PRO A 21 -8.19 -2.86 -14.82
N ALA A 22 -7.44 -3.38 -13.84
CA ALA A 22 -7.30 -2.77 -12.52
C ALA A 22 -5.84 -2.35 -12.26
N VAL A 23 -5.65 -1.38 -11.39
CA VAL A 23 -4.33 -1.02 -10.87
C VAL A 23 -4.06 -1.75 -9.56
N THR A 24 -2.79 -2.07 -9.30
CA THR A 24 -2.35 -2.54 -7.98
C THR A 24 -2.03 -1.33 -7.11
N LEU A 25 -2.55 -1.33 -5.88
CA LEU A 25 -2.30 -0.32 -4.87
C LEU A 25 -1.51 -0.94 -3.72
N THR A 26 -0.29 -0.46 -3.51
CA THR A 26 0.56 -0.90 -2.41
C THR A 26 0.80 0.27 -1.47
N PHE A 27 0.37 0.15 -0.21
CA PHE A 27 0.71 1.11 0.83
C PHE A 27 2.19 0.96 1.23
N VAL A 28 2.94 2.05 1.14
CA VAL A 28 4.38 2.07 1.44
C VAL A 28 4.64 2.61 2.86
N GLY A 29 3.86 3.60 3.30
CA GLY A 29 3.99 4.26 4.60
C GLY A 29 3.73 5.77 4.49
N HIS A 30 3.62 6.50 5.62
CA HIS A 30 3.15 7.89 5.64
C HIS A 30 1.78 8.00 4.93
N ALA A 31 1.65 8.72 3.82
CA ALA A 31 0.53 8.61 2.89
C ALA A 31 1.00 8.26 1.47
N THR A 32 2.14 7.57 1.37
CA THR A 32 2.74 7.11 0.12
C THR A 32 2.13 5.77 -0.31
N PHE A 33 1.52 5.77 -1.48
CA PHE A 33 1.05 4.59 -2.19
C PHE A 33 1.86 4.42 -3.47
N LEU A 34 2.32 3.19 -3.72
CA LEU A 34 2.78 2.78 -5.04
C LEU A 34 1.57 2.30 -5.84
N ILE A 35 1.36 2.90 -7.01
CA ILE A 35 0.30 2.53 -7.94
C ILE A 35 0.94 1.90 -9.18
N GLU A 36 0.52 0.69 -9.54
CA GLU A 36 1.03 -0.04 -10.70
C GLU A 36 -0.12 -0.31 -11.67
N SER A 37 0.01 0.20 -12.89
CA SER A 37 -0.97 -0.03 -13.95
C SER A 37 -0.70 -1.32 -14.73
N PRO A 38 -1.72 -1.89 -15.41
CA PRO A 38 -1.54 -3.05 -16.30
C PRO A 38 -0.55 -2.81 -17.45
N LYS A 39 -0.31 -1.56 -17.83
CA LYS A 39 0.63 -1.17 -18.90
C LYS A 39 2.04 -0.84 -18.39
N GLY A 40 2.31 -1.08 -17.11
CA GLY A 40 3.64 -0.88 -16.52
C GLY A 40 3.97 0.56 -16.09
N VAL A 41 3.02 1.51 -16.19
CA VAL A 41 3.18 2.83 -15.57
C VAL A 41 3.12 2.66 -14.05
N THR A 42 4.12 3.22 -13.37
CA THR A 42 4.25 3.21 -11.90
C THR A 42 4.35 4.63 -11.35
N ILE A 43 3.59 4.92 -10.30
CA ILE A 43 3.51 6.24 -9.67
C ILE A 43 3.60 6.10 -8.15
N ALA A 44 4.33 7.01 -7.49
CA ALA A 44 4.27 7.17 -6.03
C ALA A 44 3.42 8.39 -5.67
N THR A 45 2.49 8.25 -4.73
CA THR A 45 1.74 9.39 -4.18
C THR A 45 2.50 10.01 -3.01
N ASP A 46 2.29 11.30 -2.76
CA ASP A 46 2.79 11.98 -1.56
C ASP A 46 4.29 11.69 -1.29
N TYR A 47 5.08 11.85 -2.36
CA TYR A 47 6.51 11.57 -2.31
C TYR A 47 7.21 12.57 -1.38
N ASN A 48 7.98 12.05 -0.42
CA ASN A 48 8.67 12.86 0.59
C ASN A 48 10.15 12.51 0.75
N ASP A 49 10.72 11.70 -0.16
CA ASP A 49 12.12 11.22 -0.19
C ASP A 49 12.58 10.35 1.01
N TYR A 50 11.81 10.34 2.11
CA TYR A 50 12.07 9.57 3.32
C TYR A 50 11.42 8.18 3.29
N VAL A 51 10.12 8.11 3.00
CA VAL A 51 9.37 6.86 2.79
C VAL A 51 9.16 6.69 1.30
N ARG A 52 9.84 5.73 0.70
CA ARG A 52 9.80 5.51 -0.75
C ARG A 52 9.63 4.04 -1.14
N PRO A 53 9.01 3.75 -2.29
CA PRO A 53 8.92 2.39 -2.79
C PRO A 53 10.31 1.80 -3.04
N LYS A 54 10.42 0.46 -2.99
CA LYS A 54 11.68 -0.25 -3.29
C LYS A 54 12.13 -0.07 -4.74
N THR A 55 11.17 0.14 -5.65
CA THR A 55 11.40 0.39 -7.07
C THR A 55 11.26 1.88 -7.33
N VAL A 56 12.15 2.44 -8.15
CA VAL A 56 12.00 3.83 -8.62
C VAL A 56 10.78 3.89 -9.54
N PRO A 57 9.76 4.70 -9.20
CA PRO A 57 8.60 4.88 -10.07
C PRO A 57 9.00 5.50 -11.42
N MET A 58 8.24 5.21 -12.46
CA MET A 58 8.36 5.91 -13.75
C MET A 58 8.09 7.41 -13.57
N ILE A 59 7.15 7.74 -12.68
CA ILE A 59 6.79 9.10 -12.30
C ILE A 59 6.76 9.16 -10.78
N ALA A 60 7.62 9.99 -10.20
CA ALA A 60 7.66 10.25 -8.76
C ALA A 60 6.80 11.47 -8.41
#